data_AF-A0A2E3C9N5-F1
#
_entry.id   AF-A0A2E3C9N5-F1
#
_cell.length_a   1.000
_cell.length_b   1.000
_cell.length_c   1.000
_cell.angle_alpha   90.00
_cell.angle_beta   90.00
_cell.angle_gamma   90.00
#
_symmetry.space_group_name_H-M   'P 1'
#
loop_
_entity.id
_entity.type
_entity.pdbx_description
1 polymer ?
#
loop_
_entity_poly.entity_id
_entity_poly.type
_entity_poly.pdbx_seq_one_letter_code
_entity_poly.pdbx_strand_id
1 'polypeptide(L)'
;MSRVVKLCTSLLKRGNCILVSRAPVPSGIIGEFIRIEGLSVESARMILGDRVNDELGFEIASALGGHPLALGLWSPDDPLPTSSDAVKSFVQETVLNHLDSEEEKTFDELAISPIPINIEEISNSDRVDDLDDRALIRWHADRMEGQHLIENVRKESWSDEDKQNLHSSLADWWSSREGIRARRIELHHRIGANDSDLPSLLLSSLESINDQIPSAAAILVEDALEQHPENTELRSAAARVALERAELDVAAEHIAKLPENPEKRLLKSQLLRIDGDLDKANEEEEKAISELDDEGQLRYGLAVIVRKIDDNMPRQWSIDEANLLLQELDKFESSLPSEHQLTPPARTAAAIARFRIHLASNSELGAKKVLERLTSIAGPRDPIVRRLRLRLDCANADENEIALLAARIEAEPEIVERCRLLHSLIDSQSQLSPALIAAFERSRLTPLPEHTISGRRLLAARWRIIARIDSANAIHALRESVHLHLISGCRNVADQLLANAHRMI
;
A
#
# COMPACT_ATOMS: atom_id res chain seq x y z
N MET A 1 17.21 24.04 -10.43
CA MET A 1 16.37 25.02 -11.16
C MET A 1 16.65 24.85 -12.65
N SER A 2 15.69 24.36 -13.44
CA SER A 2 15.94 23.92 -14.82
C SER A 2 16.47 25.08 -15.71
N ARG A 3 17.28 24.76 -16.72
CA ARG A 3 17.80 25.76 -17.69
C ARG A 3 16.65 26.53 -18.36
N VAL A 4 15.51 25.86 -18.58
CA VAL A 4 14.26 26.43 -19.11
C VAL A 4 13.69 27.50 -18.17
N VAL A 5 13.60 27.24 -16.86
CA VAL A 5 13.10 28.25 -15.90
C VAL A 5 13.98 29.50 -15.90
N LYS A 6 15.32 29.35 -15.98
CA LYS A 6 16.23 30.50 -16.10
C LYS A 6 16.02 31.29 -17.39
N LEU A 7 15.83 30.60 -18.52
CA LEU A 7 15.54 31.22 -19.81
C LEU A 7 14.21 31.98 -19.76
N CYS A 8 13.12 31.34 -19.35
CA CYS A 8 11.79 31.95 -19.23
C CYS A 8 11.82 33.16 -18.29
N THR A 9 12.48 33.05 -17.13
CA THR A 9 12.63 34.16 -16.18
C THR A 9 13.43 35.33 -16.78
N SER A 10 14.46 35.04 -17.58
CA SER A 10 15.24 36.08 -18.25
C SER A 10 14.46 36.80 -19.35
N LEU A 11 13.57 36.09 -20.06
CA LEU A 11 12.69 36.64 -21.08
C LEU A 11 11.60 37.51 -20.45
N LEU A 12 10.97 37.03 -19.38
CA LEU A 12 9.95 37.77 -18.61
C LEU A 12 10.48 39.09 -18.04
N LYS A 13 11.78 39.20 -17.74
CA LYS A 13 12.41 40.44 -17.25
C LYS A 13 12.65 41.50 -18.34
N ARG A 14 12.54 41.13 -19.63
CA ARG A 14 12.90 42.01 -20.76
C ARG A 14 11.69 42.68 -21.43
N GLY A 15 10.47 42.32 -21.05
CA GLY A 15 9.23 42.91 -21.59
C GLY A 15 8.00 42.07 -21.30
N ASN A 16 6.88 42.42 -21.92
CA ASN A 16 5.64 41.64 -21.84
C ASN A 16 5.81 40.32 -22.63
N CYS A 17 5.73 39.19 -21.95
CA CYS A 17 5.90 37.87 -22.54
C CYS A 17 4.71 37.00 -22.15
N ILE A 18 4.08 36.35 -23.16
CA ILE A 18 3.10 35.30 -22.94
C ILE A 18 3.84 33.98 -23.09
N LEU A 19 3.87 33.20 -22.02
CA LEU A 19 4.41 31.84 -22.04
C LEU A 19 3.24 30.87 -22.21
N VAL A 20 3.26 30.12 -23.31
CA VAL A 20 2.32 29.03 -23.53
C VAL A 20 3.07 27.73 -23.22
N SER A 21 2.60 26.98 -22.23
CA SER A 21 3.21 25.70 -21.84
C SER A 21 2.14 24.68 -21.51
N ARG A 22 2.45 23.40 -21.72
CA ARG A 22 1.62 22.29 -21.22
C ARG A 22 1.63 22.31 -19.68
N ALA A 23 0.51 21.96 -19.06
CA ALA A 23 0.40 21.91 -17.61
C ALA A 23 1.07 20.63 -17.05
N PRO A 24 1.67 20.68 -15.85
CA PRO A 24 1.78 21.85 -14.97
C PRO A 24 2.92 22.79 -15.37
N VAL A 25 2.74 24.10 -15.11
CA VAL A 25 3.81 25.07 -15.33
C VAL A 25 4.97 24.76 -14.38
N PRO A 26 6.23 24.72 -14.88
CA PRO A 26 7.39 24.44 -14.03
C PRO A 26 7.48 25.35 -12.81
N SER A 27 7.81 24.75 -11.66
CA SER A 27 7.97 25.48 -10.41
C SER A 27 9.07 26.55 -10.51
N GLY A 28 8.74 27.78 -10.11
CA GLY A 28 9.64 28.94 -10.15
C GLY A 28 9.36 29.95 -11.27
N ILE A 29 8.38 29.70 -12.14
CA ILE A 29 7.84 30.72 -13.06
C ILE A 29 6.82 31.56 -12.29
N ILE A 30 6.99 32.89 -12.30
CA ILE A 30 6.14 33.85 -11.56
C ILE A 30 5.32 34.64 -12.58
N GLY A 31 4.00 34.57 -12.50
CA GLY A 31 3.08 35.29 -13.39
C GLY A 31 1.60 34.98 -13.12
N GLU A 32 0.72 35.57 -13.91
CA GLU A 32 -0.71 35.21 -13.95
C GLU A 32 -0.86 33.91 -14.75
N PHE A 33 -1.60 32.95 -14.19
CA PHE A 33 -1.81 31.64 -14.82
C PHE A 33 -3.21 31.57 -15.40
N ILE A 34 -3.29 31.43 -16.72
CA ILE A 34 -4.54 31.14 -17.42
C ILE A 34 -4.47 29.68 -17.86
N ARG A 35 -5.30 28.83 -17.23
CA ARG A 35 -5.48 27.45 -17.69
C ARG A 35 -6.43 27.47 -18.88
N ILE A 36 -5.93 27.01 -20.03
CA ILE A 36 -6.78 26.78 -21.20
C ILE A 36 -7.41 25.40 -21.02
N GLU A 37 -8.73 25.38 -20.84
CA GLU A 37 -9.53 24.14 -20.78
C GLU A 37 -10.17 23.85 -22.15
N GLY A 38 -10.91 22.74 -22.24
CA GLY A 38 -11.78 22.49 -23.39
C GLY A 38 -12.82 23.62 -23.55
N LEU A 39 -13.34 23.77 -24.76
CA LEU A 39 -14.36 24.76 -25.08
C LEU A 39 -15.67 24.45 -24.36
N SER A 40 -16.41 25.49 -23.97
CA SER A 40 -17.80 25.31 -23.54
C SER A 40 -18.64 24.72 -24.67
N VAL A 41 -19.72 24.02 -24.35
CA VAL A 41 -20.60 23.38 -25.34
C VAL A 41 -21.11 24.41 -26.36
N GLU A 42 -21.41 25.62 -25.91
CA GLU A 42 -21.82 26.74 -26.76
C GLU A 42 -20.71 27.18 -27.72
N SER A 43 -19.47 27.27 -27.24
CA SER A 43 -18.32 27.66 -28.08
C SER A 43 -17.89 26.54 -29.03
N ALA A 44 -17.97 25.29 -28.57
CA ALA A 44 -17.75 24.09 -29.36
C ALA A 44 -18.79 23.96 -30.49
N ARG A 45 -20.06 24.24 -30.19
CA ARG A 45 -21.15 24.33 -31.18
C ARG A 45 -20.85 25.37 -32.25
N MET A 46 -20.27 26.52 -31.88
CA MET A 46 -19.88 27.55 -32.84
C MET A 46 -18.78 27.09 -33.81
N ILE A 47 -17.84 26.24 -33.36
CA ILE A 47 -16.79 25.68 -34.23
C ILE A 47 -17.37 24.79 -35.33
N LEU A 48 -18.43 24.04 -35.03
CA LEU A 48 -19.10 23.18 -36.01
C LEU A 48 -19.81 23.99 -37.12
N GLY A 49 -20.08 25.28 -36.87
CA GLY A 49 -20.68 26.20 -37.84
C GLY A 49 -22.04 25.74 -38.37
N ASP A 50 -22.37 26.15 -39.60
CA ASP A 50 -23.66 25.81 -40.23
C ASP A 50 -23.70 24.39 -40.83
N ARG A 51 -22.65 23.59 -40.58
CA ARG A 51 -22.53 22.20 -41.10
C ARG A 51 -23.57 21.27 -40.48
N VAL A 52 -24.05 21.61 -39.28
CA VAL A 52 -25.07 20.88 -38.53
C VAL A 52 -26.09 21.86 -37.95
N ASN A 53 -27.32 21.39 -37.75
CA ASN A 53 -28.34 22.16 -37.04
C ASN A 53 -28.00 22.28 -35.55
N ASP A 54 -28.69 23.16 -34.84
CA ASP A 54 -28.35 23.45 -33.44
C ASP A 54 -28.52 22.24 -32.52
N GLU A 55 -29.59 21.49 -32.68
CA GLU A 55 -29.89 20.33 -31.83
C GLU A 55 -28.79 19.27 -31.92
N LEU A 56 -28.41 18.88 -33.15
CA LEU A 56 -27.32 17.94 -33.39
C LEU A 56 -25.94 18.53 -33.01
N GLY A 57 -25.72 19.82 -33.28
CA GLY A 57 -24.47 20.49 -32.97
C GLY A 57 -24.17 20.58 -31.47
N PHE A 58 -25.19 20.77 -30.63
CA PHE A 58 -25.03 20.74 -29.17
C PHE A 58 -24.74 19.32 -28.66
N GLU A 59 -25.35 18.31 -29.27
CA GLU A 59 -25.10 16.90 -28.95
C GLU A 59 -23.65 16.51 -29.25
N ILE A 60 -23.13 16.88 -30.43
CA ILE A 60 -21.73 16.66 -30.83
C ILE A 60 -20.75 17.43 -29.95
N ALA A 61 -21.06 18.70 -29.66
CA ALA A 61 -20.24 19.55 -28.79
C ALA A 61 -20.10 18.97 -27.38
N SER A 62 -21.17 18.39 -26.85
CA SER A 62 -21.19 17.69 -25.57
C SER A 62 -20.40 16.38 -25.64
N ALA A 63 -20.61 15.60 -26.70
CA ALA A 63 -19.93 14.33 -26.95
C ALA A 63 -18.40 14.43 -27.07
N LEU A 64 -17.89 15.46 -27.75
CA LEU A 64 -16.45 15.66 -27.97
C LEU A 64 -15.75 16.42 -26.83
N GLY A 65 -16.46 16.66 -25.71
CA GLY A 65 -15.88 17.23 -24.49
C GLY A 65 -15.22 18.59 -24.69
N GLY A 66 -15.68 19.38 -25.66
CA GLY A 66 -15.11 20.70 -25.94
C GLY A 66 -13.71 20.67 -26.56
N HIS A 67 -13.18 19.53 -27.02
CA HIS A 67 -11.81 19.46 -27.53
C HIS A 67 -11.70 20.16 -28.90
N PRO A 68 -10.98 21.29 -29.04
CA PRO A 68 -11.00 22.11 -30.26
C PRO A 68 -10.54 21.35 -31.51
N LEU A 69 -9.55 20.46 -31.33
CA LEU A 69 -9.08 19.58 -32.40
C LEU A 69 -10.19 18.62 -32.84
N ALA A 70 -10.73 17.79 -31.92
CA ALA A 70 -11.78 16.82 -32.25
C ALA A 70 -13.01 17.46 -32.91
N LEU A 71 -13.41 18.65 -32.45
CA LEU A 71 -14.53 19.42 -33.02
C LEU A 71 -14.24 19.94 -34.44
N GLY A 72 -13.01 20.35 -34.72
CA GLY A 72 -12.62 20.85 -36.04
C GLY A 72 -12.54 19.76 -37.12
N LEU A 73 -12.55 18.49 -36.70
CA LEU A 73 -12.24 17.33 -37.54
C LEU A 73 -13.43 16.41 -37.79
N TRP A 74 -14.51 16.60 -37.04
CA TRP A 74 -15.76 15.86 -37.21
C TRP A 74 -16.55 16.39 -38.42
N SER A 75 -17.11 15.48 -39.23
CA SER A 75 -17.93 15.77 -40.40
C SER A 75 -19.41 15.40 -40.18
N PRO A 76 -20.38 16.10 -40.81
CA PRO A 76 -21.80 15.74 -40.76
C PRO A 76 -22.14 14.34 -41.25
N ASP A 77 -21.26 13.74 -42.05
CA ASP A 77 -21.38 12.37 -42.56
C ASP A 77 -20.89 11.31 -41.54
N ASP A 78 -20.22 11.74 -40.47
CA ASP A 78 -19.73 10.88 -39.40
C ASP A 78 -20.85 10.56 -38.38
N PRO A 79 -20.89 9.36 -37.80
CA PRO A 79 -21.85 9.03 -36.76
C PRO A 79 -21.67 9.90 -35.51
N LEU A 80 -22.76 10.06 -34.75
CA LEU A 80 -22.79 10.78 -33.48
C LEU A 80 -21.71 10.22 -32.52
N PRO A 81 -20.83 11.06 -31.96
CA PRO A 81 -19.69 10.58 -31.17
C PRO A 81 -20.12 10.09 -29.78
N THR A 82 -20.39 8.79 -29.65
CA THR A 82 -20.09 8.09 -28.39
C THR A 82 -18.65 7.61 -28.49
N SER A 83 -17.67 8.52 -28.35
CA SER A 83 -16.26 8.23 -28.69
C SER A 83 -16.16 7.58 -30.10
N SER A 84 -16.60 8.29 -31.14
CA SER A 84 -16.84 7.69 -32.46
C SER A 84 -15.59 7.11 -33.12
N ASP A 85 -15.82 6.13 -34.00
CA ASP A 85 -14.85 5.64 -34.97
C ASP A 85 -14.17 6.78 -35.75
N ALA A 86 -14.83 7.92 -35.95
CA ALA A 86 -14.24 9.10 -36.60
C ALA A 86 -13.07 9.71 -35.81
N VAL A 87 -13.13 9.76 -34.48
CA VAL A 87 -12.01 10.23 -33.65
C VAL A 87 -10.84 9.25 -33.74
N LYS A 88 -11.13 7.93 -33.74
CA LYS A 88 -10.13 6.87 -33.89
C LYS A 88 -9.45 6.96 -35.26
N SER A 89 -10.24 7.03 -36.34
CA SER A 89 -9.76 7.18 -37.71
C SER A 89 -8.91 8.44 -37.88
N PHE A 90 -9.35 9.58 -37.34
CA PHE A 90 -8.56 10.81 -37.40
C PHE A 90 -7.21 10.67 -36.70
N VAL A 91 -7.20 10.17 -35.45
CA VAL A 91 -5.95 10.00 -34.69
C VAL A 91 -5.03 9.01 -35.41
N GLN A 92 -5.58 7.92 -35.94
CA GLN A 92 -4.81 6.96 -36.74
C GLN A 92 -4.19 7.62 -37.98
N GLU A 93 -5.00 8.32 -38.79
CA GLU A 93 -4.55 8.91 -40.05
C GLU A 93 -3.61 10.10 -39.88
N THR A 94 -3.90 10.98 -38.92
CA THR A 94 -3.22 12.29 -38.80
C THR A 94 -2.07 12.26 -37.81
N VAL A 95 -2.08 11.32 -36.86
CA VAL A 95 -1.02 11.21 -35.84
C VAL A 95 -0.23 9.92 -36.04
N LEU A 96 -0.87 8.75 -35.86
CA LEU A 96 -0.14 7.48 -35.76
C LEU A 96 0.52 7.07 -37.09
N ASN A 97 -0.16 7.26 -38.23
CA ASN A 97 0.40 6.94 -39.56
C ASN A 97 1.60 7.82 -39.98
N HIS A 98 1.88 8.90 -39.23
CA HIS A 98 3.00 9.80 -39.49
C HIS A 98 4.21 9.53 -38.57
N LEU A 99 4.12 8.51 -37.72
CA LEU A 99 5.25 8.02 -36.94
C LEU A 99 6.10 7.10 -37.81
N ASP A 100 7.42 7.26 -37.72
CA ASP A 100 8.34 6.25 -38.23
C ASP A 100 8.33 5.00 -37.33
N SER A 101 8.95 3.91 -37.78
CA SER A 101 8.90 2.64 -37.06
C SER A 101 9.56 2.68 -35.67
N GLU A 102 10.49 3.60 -35.43
CA GLU A 102 11.16 3.73 -34.13
C GLU A 102 10.38 4.66 -33.19
N GLU A 103 9.78 5.73 -33.72
CA GLU A 103 8.81 6.56 -33.00
C GLU A 103 7.60 5.73 -32.56
N GLU A 104 7.07 4.88 -33.45
CA GLU A 104 5.94 3.99 -33.18
C GLU A 104 6.27 3.00 -32.04
N LYS A 105 7.40 2.28 -32.11
CA LYS A 105 7.82 1.37 -31.03
C LYS A 105 7.98 2.07 -29.68
N THR A 106 8.54 3.27 -29.70
CA THR A 106 8.74 4.08 -28.48
C THR A 106 7.40 4.51 -27.89
N PHE A 107 6.46 4.93 -28.76
CA PHE A 107 5.11 5.29 -28.33
C PHE A 107 4.32 4.07 -27.84
N ASP A 108 4.52 2.90 -28.45
CA ASP A 108 3.90 1.65 -28.04
C ASP A 108 4.27 1.25 -26.62
N GLU A 109 5.56 1.35 -26.27
CA GLU A 109 6.04 1.09 -24.92
C GLU A 109 5.43 2.07 -23.91
N LEU A 110 5.33 3.36 -24.25
CA LEU A 110 4.66 4.35 -23.41
C LEU A 110 3.18 4.02 -23.23
N ALA A 111 2.48 3.69 -24.31
CA ALA A 111 1.05 3.42 -24.29
C ALA A 111 0.74 2.18 -23.43
N ILE A 112 1.49 1.08 -23.60
CA ILE A 112 1.20 -0.19 -22.92
C ILE A 112 1.71 -0.23 -21.47
N SER A 113 2.53 0.73 -21.05
CA SER A 113 3.06 0.83 -19.70
C SER A 113 1.95 1.07 -18.67
N PRO A 114 1.97 0.39 -17.49
CA PRO A 114 0.92 0.51 -16.48
C PRO A 114 1.00 1.80 -15.66
N ILE A 115 2.14 2.49 -15.72
CA ILE A 115 2.44 3.73 -14.99
C ILE A 115 3.43 4.57 -15.81
N PRO A 116 3.51 5.90 -15.56
CA PRO A 116 4.54 6.73 -16.17
C PRO A 116 5.95 6.21 -15.89
N ILE A 117 6.82 6.22 -16.90
CA ILE A 117 8.21 5.70 -16.88
C ILE A 117 9.24 6.81 -17.12
N ASN A 118 10.49 6.61 -16.69
CA ASN A 118 11.60 7.53 -16.96
C ASN A 118 12.22 7.26 -18.34
N ILE A 119 12.98 8.24 -18.87
CA ILE A 119 13.75 8.07 -20.12
C ILE A 119 14.77 6.95 -20.00
N GLU A 120 15.36 6.74 -18.81
CA GLU A 120 16.33 5.66 -18.58
C GLU A 120 15.66 4.29 -18.30
N GLU A 121 14.32 4.27 -18.25
CA GLU A 121 13.52 3.06 -18.07
C GLU A 121 13.02 2.47 -19.41
N ILE A 122 12.79 3.31 -20.43
CA ILE A 122 12.28 2.88 -21.74
C ILE A 122 13.34 2.08 -22.52
N SER A 123 12.91 1.08 -23.30
CA SER A 123 13.83 0.26 -24.11
C SER A 123 14.46 1.02 -25.28
N ASN A 124 13.74 2.01 -25.82
CA ASN A 124 14.18 2.85 -26.94
C ASN A 124 14.08 4.34 -26.58
N SER A 125 15.11 4.87 -25.93
CA SER A 125 15.11 6.28 -25.49
C SER A 125 15.33 7.29 -26.60
N ASP A 126 15.86 6.87 -27.75
CA ASP A 126 16.37 7.77 -28.79
C ASP A 126 15.26 8.57 -29.49
N ARG A 127 14.01 8.11 -29.41
CA ARG A 127 12.85 8.74 -30.05
C ARG A 127 11.93 9.49 -29.11
N VAL A 128 12.29 9.59 -27.83
CA VAL A 128 11.50 10.32 -26.84
C VAL A 128 11.38 11.81 -27.21
N ASP A 129 12.47 12.43 -27.65
CA ASP A 129 12.48 13.84 -28.05
C ASP A 129 11.56 14.09 -29.26
N ASP A 130 11.58 13.18 -30.25
CA ASP A 130 10.72 13.25 -31.44
C ASP A 130 9.22 13.18 -31.06
N LEU A 131 8.86 12.27 -30.14
CA LEU A 131 7.49 12.14 -29.64
C LEU A 131 7.06 13.34 -28.79
N ASP A 132 7.98 13.96 -28.05
CA ASP A 132 7.69 15.15 -27.26
C ASP A 132 7.47 16.39 -28.15
N ASP A 133 8.28 16.55 -29.20
CA ASP A 133 8.15 17.62 -30.21
C ASP A 133 6.80 17.53 -30.94
N ARG A 134 6.29 16.30 -31.15
CA ARG A 134 4.96 16.03 -31.71
C ARG A 134 3.83 16.14 -30.68
N ALA A 135 4.13 16.51 -29.44
CA ALA A 135 3.20 16.62 -28.32
C ALA A 135 2.46 15.33 -27.92
N LEU A 136 3.06 14.17 -28.22
CA LEU A 136 2.49 12.84 -27.92
C LEU A 136 2.76 12.36 -26.50
N ILE A 137 3.65 13.05 -25.78
CA ILE A 137 4.04 12.73 -24.40
C ILE A 137 3.37 13.70 -23.40
N ARG A 138 3.10 13.21 -22.20
CA ARG A 138 2.74 13.98 -21.00
C ARG A 138 3.80 13.76 -19.92
N TRP A 139 4.21 14.84 -19.26
CA TRP A 139 5.24 14.81 -18.22
C TRP A 139 4.64 14.91 -16.82
N HIS A 140 5.10 14.02 -15.94
CA HIS A 140 4.82 14.01 -14.50
C HIS A 140 6.14 14.06 -13.73
N ALA A 141 6.58 15.27 -13.41
CA ALA A 141 7.93 15.53 -12.89
C ALA A 141 9.02 15.03 -13.84
N ASP A 142 9.68 13.92 -13.54
CA ASP A 142 10.74 13.28 -14.34
C ASP A 142 10.24 12.07 -15.15
N ARG A 143 8.96 11.73 -15.06
CA ARG A 143 8.34 10.61 -15.76
C ARG A 143 7.49 11.05 -16.94
N MET A 144 7.37 10.15 -17.90
CA MET A 144 6.59 10.31 -19.13
C MET A 144 5.53 9.21 -19.27
N GLU A 145 4.39 9.60 -19.83
CA GLU A 145 3.34 8.72 -20.34
C GLU A 145 2.86 9.29 -21.69
N GLY A 146 2.17 8.50 -22.50
CA GLY A 146 1.55 9.00 -23.72
C GLY A 146 0.30 9.87 -23.43
N GLN A 147 -0.12 10.62 -24.44
CA GLN A 147 -1.42 11.30 -24.38
C GLN A 147 -2.55 10.28 -24.36
N HIS A 148 -3.35 10.26 -23.28
CA HIS A 148 -4.38 9.23 -23.04
C HIS A 148 -5.31 8.95 -24.22
N LEU A 149 -5.76 9.98 -24.95
CA LEU A 149 -6.59 9.79 -26.14
C LEU A 149 -5.87 8.97 -27.22
N ILE A 150 -4.60 9.31 -27.47
CA ILE A 150 -3.77 8.70 -28.50
C ILE A 150 -3.35 7.29 -28.07
N GLU A 151 -3.00 7.10 -26.79
CA GLU A 151 -2.73 5.78 -26.22
C GLU A 151 -3.94 4.85 -26.39
N ASN A 152 -5.15 5.33 -26.12
CA ASN A 152 -6.36 4.51 -26.22
C ASN A 152 -6.62 4.08 -27.67
N VAL A 153 -6.52 5.02 -28.63
CA VAL A 153 -6.64 4.68 -30.06
C VAL A 153 -5.55 3.68 -30.46
N ARG A 154 -4.31 3.88 -30.00
CA ARG A 154 -3.21 2.97 -30.31
C ARG A 154 -3.42 1.57 -29.71
N LYS A 155 -3.85 1.48 -28.44
CA LYS A 155 -4.17 0.22 -27.75
C LYS A 155 -5.25 -0.59 -28.46
N GLU A 156 -6.25 0.08 -29.01
CA GLU A 156 -7.33 -0.55 -29.77
C GLU A 156 -6.91 -0.97 -31.19
N SER A 157 -5.84 -0.37 -31.73
CA SER A 157 -5.34 -0.71 -33.07
C SER A 157 -4.54 -2.01 -33.11
N TRP A 158 -4.03 -2.49 -31.96
CA TRP A 158 -3.27 -3.74 -31.89
C TRP A 158 -4.18 -4.95 -32.05
N SER A 159 -3.69 -5.97 -32.79
CA SER A 159 -4.25 -7.31 -32.67
C SER A 159 -3.92 -7.90 -31.30
N ASP A 160 -4.68 -8.91 -30.87
CA ASP A 160 -4.38 -9.63 -29.63
C ASP A 160 -2.97 -10.24 -29.65
N GLU A 161 -2.52 -10.73 -30.81
CA GLU A 161 -1.18 -11.29 -31.02
C GLU A 161 -0.09 -10.21 -30.90
N ASP A 162 -0.27 -9.05 -31.54
CA ASP A 162 0.70 -7.94 -31.46
C ASP A 162 0.82 -7.43 -30.04
N LYS A 163 -0.31 -7.28 -29.34
CA LYS A 163 -0.35 -6.84 -27.95
C LYS A 163 0.36 -7.84 -27.03
N GLN A 164 0.12 -9.14 -27.22
CA GLN A 164 0.77 -10.19 -26.45
C GLN A 164 2.29 -10.22 -26.71
N ASN A 165 2.72 -10.08 -27.97
CA ASN A 165 4.14 -10.02 -28.34
C ASN A 165 4.86 -8.80 -27.75
N LEU A 166 4.19 -7.65 -27.74
CA LEU A 166 4.70 -6.42 -27.12
C LEU A 166 4.84 -6.59 -25.60
N HIS A 167 3.82 -7.14 -24.94
CA HIS A 167 3.90 -7.50 -23.53
C HIS A 167 5.06 -8.48 -23.24
N SER A 168 5.22 -9.54 -24.04
CA SER A 168 6.33 -10.49 -23.85
C SER A 168 7.70 -9.81 -23.97
N SER A 169 7.89 -8.94 -24.96
CA SER A 169 9.16 -8.23 -25.17
C SER A 169 9.48 -7.28 -24.01
N LEU A 170 8.47 -6.59 -23.49
CA LEU A 170 8.63 -5.68 -22.35
C LEU A 170 8.80 -6.43 -21.04
N ALA A 171 8.18 -7.59 -20.85
CA ALA A 171 8.44 -8.45 -19.70
C ALA A 171 9.94 -8.83 -19.63
N ASP A 172 10.55 -9.23 -20.75
CA ASP A 172 11.97 -9.54 -20.82
C ASP A 172 12.85 -8.32 -20.49
N TRP A 173 12.52 -7.15 -21.06
CA TRP A 173 13.23 -5.90 -20.77
C TRP A 173 13.19 -5.56 -19.28
N TRP A 174 11.99 -5.56 -18.68
CA TRP A 174 11.79 -5.22 -17.28
C TRP A 174 12.36 -6.26 -16.31
N SER A 175 12.44 -7.53 -16.71
CA SER A 175 13.05 -8.60 -15.90
C SER A 175 14.53 -8.39 -15.61
N SER A 176 15.23 -7.64 -16.47
CA SER A 176 16.65 -7.30 -16.31
C SER A 176 16.92 -6.21 -15.27
N ARG A 177 15.86 -5.54 -14.79
CA ARG A 177 15.95 -4.37 -13.92
C ARG A 177 15.65 -4.74 -12.47
N GLU A 178 16.37 -4.09 -11.55
CA GLU A 178 16.20 -4.31 -10.12
C GLU A 178 15.15 -3.38 -9.50
N GLY A 179 14.58 -3.84 -8.37
CA GLY A 179 13.69 -3.06 -7.53
C GLY A 179 12.20 -3.36 -7.71
N ILE A 180 11.42 -3.05 -6.67
CA ILE A 180 9.99 -3.39 -6.58
C ILE A 180 9.15 -2.70 -7.66
N ARG A 181 9.53 -1.47 -8.04
CA ARG A 181 8.89 -0.75 -9.15
C ARG A 181 9.06 -1.50 -10.47
N ALA A 182 10.28 -1.94 -10.79
CA ALA A 182 10.56 -2.69 -12.01
C ALA A 182 9.82 -4.04 -11.98
N ARG A 183 9.88 -4.76 -10.87
CA ARG A 183 9.16 -6.04 -10.68
C ARG A 183 7.65 -5.89 -10.88
N ARG A 184 7.04 -4.80 -10.39
CA ARG A 184 5.63 -4.50 -10.63
C ARG A 184 5.32 -4.35 -12.12
N ILE A 185 6.14 -3.58 -12.84
CA ILE A 185 5.92 -3.33 -14.28
C ILE A 185 6.14 -4.62 -15.08
N GLU A 186 7.17 -5.38 -14.74
CA GLU A 186 7.41 -6.72 -15.32
C GLU A 186 6.20 -7.63 -15.15
N LEU A 187 5.64 -7.73 -13.94
CA LEU A 187 4.49 -8.60 -13.67
C LEU A 187 3.24 -8.18 -14.46
N HIS A 188 2.99 -6.88 -14.61
CA HIS A 188 1.94 -6.37 -15.52
C HIS A 188 2.15 -6.86 -16.95
N HIS A 189 3.40 -6.81 -17.45
CA HIS A 189 3.69 -7.30 -18.78
C HIS A 189 3.60 -8.82 -18.90
N ARG A 190 4.00 -9.59 -17.88
CA ARG A 190 3.83 -11.06 -17.89
C ARG A 190 2.36 -11.49 -17.88
N ILE A 191 1.51 -10.76 -17.16
CA ILE A 191 0.04 -10.91 -17.25
C ILE A 191 -0.38 -10.66 -18.70
N GLY A 192 -0.06 -9.49 -19.28
CA GLY A 192 -0.46 -9.20 -20.66
C GLY A 192 0.12 -10.15 -21.72
N ALA A 193 1.23 -10.84 -21.41
CA ALA A 193 1.85 -11.85 -22.25
C ALA A 193 1.23 -13.25 -22.10
N ASN A 194 0.32 -13.45 -21.14
CA ASN A 194 -0.22 -14.75 -20.75
C ASN A 194 0.89 -15.77 -20.44
N ASP A 195 1.89 -15.31 -19.69
CA ASP A 195 3.08 -16.08 -19.33
C ASP A 195 2.75 -17.25 -18.39
N SER A 196 3.18 -18.46 -18.73
CA SER A 196 2.95 -19.67 -17.94
C SER A 196 3.61 -19.64 -16.56
N ASP A 197 4.73 -18.92 -16.41
CA ASP A 197 5.49 -18.86 -15.16
C ASP A 197 4.96 -17.77 -14.20
N LEU A 198 4.01 -16.95 -14.66
CA LEU A 198 3.45 -15.81 -13.93
C LEU A 198 3.02 -16.14 -12.49
N PRO A 199 2.22 -17.21 -12.21
CA PRO A 199 1.73 -17.44 -10.86
C PRO A 199 2.86 -17.59 -9.84
N SER A 200 3.90 -18.36 -10.18
CA SER A 200 5.03 -18.62 -9.30
C SER A 200 5.85 -17.35 -9.03
N LEU A 201 6.07 -16.54 -10.06
CA LEU A 201 6.82 -15.29 -9.94
C LEU A 201 6.06 -14.23 -9.17
N LEU A 202 4.75 -14.12 -9.41
CA LEU A 202 3.88 -13.20 -8.70
C LEU A 202 3.84 -13.55 -7.21
N LEU A 203 3.57 -14.82 -6.87
CA LEU A 203 3.49 -15.27 -5.47
C LEU A 203 4.80 -15.02 -4.71
N SER A 204 5.95 -15.25 -5.34
CA SER A 204 7.26 -15.00 -4.71
C SER A 204 7.61 -13.51 -4.56
N SER A 205 6.98 -12.63 -5.34
CA SER A 205 7.21 -11.18 -5.29
C SER A 205 6.14 -10.40 -4.51
N LEU A 206 4.99 -11.04 -4.24
CA LEU A 206 3.77 -10.36 -3.81
C LEU A 206 3.93 -9.64 -2.47
N GLU A 207 4.55 -10.28 -1.48
CA GLU A 207 4.74 -9.69 -0.15
C GLU A 207 5.53 -8.37 -0.24
N SER A 208 6.65 -8.38 -0.96
CA SER A 208 7.48 -7.18 -1.13
C SER A 208 6.79 -6.06 -1.93
N ILE A 209 5.93 -6.43 -2.89
CA ILE A 209 5.12 -5.46 -3.63
C ILE A 209 4.03 -4.89 -2.72
N ASN A 210 3.36 -5.74 -1.95
CA ASN A 210 2.29 -5.33 -1.05
C ASN A 210 2.79 -4.37 0.03
N ASP A 211 3.98 -4.63 0.59
CA ASP A 211 4.60 -3.76 1.60
C ASP A 211 4.89 -2.33 1.11
N GLN A 212 5.17 -2.15 -0.19
CA GLN A 212 5.54 -0.85 -0.76
C GLN A 212 4.41 -0.21 -1.55
N ILE A 213 3.61 -1.02 -2.26
CA ILE A 213 2.59 -0.62 -3.21
C ILE A 213 1.35 -1.55 -3.09
N PRO A 214 0.59 -1.48 -1.98
CA PRO A 214 -0.53 -2.41 -1.72
C PRO A 214 -1.60 -2.42 -2.82
N SER A 215 -1.86 -1.27 -3.45
CA SER A 215 -2.80 -1.16 -4.56
C SER A 215 -2.36 -1.96 -5.77
N ALA A 216 -1.05 -2.03 -6.03
CA ALA A 216 -0.53 -2.82 -7.14
C ALA A 216 -0.59 -4.32 -6.86
N ALA A 217 -0.33 -4.74 -5.61
CA ALA A 217 -0.47 -6.13 -5.21
C ALA A 217 -1.90 -6.64 -5.45
N ALA A 218 -2.92 -5.85 -5.07
CA ALA A 218 -4.32 -6.19 -5.31
C ALA A 218 -4.62 -6.35 -6.81
N ILE A 219 -4.27 -5.36 -7.63
CA ILE A 219 -4.51 -5.39 -9.08
C ILE A 219 -3.81 -6.59 -9.73
N LEU A 220 -2.51 -6.78 -9.47
CA LEU A 220 -1.73 -7.85 -10.09
C LEU A 220 -2.27 -9.25 -9.77
N VAL A 221 -2.75 -9.46 -8.54
CA VAL A 221 -3.30 -10.77 -8.14
C VAL A 221 -4.68 -11.02 -8.75
N GLU A 222 -5.54 -10.00 -8.82
CA GLU A 222 -6.84 -10.14 -9.49
C GLU A 222 -6.66 -10.40 -10.99
N ASP A 223 -5.83 -9.60 -11.67
CA ASP A 223 -5.54 -9.77 -13.10
C ASP A 223 -4.94 -11.16 -13.40
N ALA A 224 -4.03 -11.65 -12.55
CA ALA A 224 -3.47 -12.99 -12.69
C ALA A 224 -4.51 -14.10 -12.44
N LEU A 225 -5.47 -13.87 -11.53
CA LEU A 225 -6.57 -14.81 -11.26
C LEU A 225 -7.59 -14.86 -12.40
N GLU A 226 -7.80 -13.77 -13.12
CA GLU A 226 -8.65 -13.79 -14.32
C GLU A 226 -8.09 -14.75 -15.38
N GLN A 227 -6.76 -14.81 -15.52
CA GLN A 227 -6.07 -15.72 -16.43
C GLN A 227 -5.94 -17.15 -15.89
N HIS A 228 -5.80 -17.29 -14.57
CA HIS A 228 -5.61 -18.56 -13.89
C HIS A 228 -6.68 -18.79 -12.80
N PRO A 229 -7.97 -18.90 -13.17
CA PRO A 229 -9.07 -18.94 -12.19
C PRO A 229 -9.03 -20.16 -11.27
N GLU A 230 -8.45 -21.27 -11.72
CA GLU A 230 -8.33 -22.50 -10.94
C GLU A 230 -7.09 -22.52 -10.03
N ASN A 231 -6.23 -21.49 -10.06
CA ASN A 231 -5.03 -21.45 -9.23
C ASN A 231 -5.39 -21.12 -7.77
N THR A 232 -5.34 -22.14 -6.92
CA THR A 232 -5.70 -22.01 -5.50
C THR A 232 -4.74 -21.13 -4.71
N GLU A 233 -3.44 -21.11 -5.05
CA GLU A 233 -2.44 -20.31 -4.33
C GLU A 233 -2.63 -18.82 -4.61
N LEU A 234 -2.87 -18.44 -5.86
CA LEU A 234 -3.25 -17.09 -6.25
C LEU A 234 -4.56 -16.67 -5.57
N ARG A 235 -5.54 -17.58 -5.49
CA ARG A 235 -6.82 -17.30 -4.83
C ARG A 235 -6.66 -17.09 -3.33
N SER A 236 -5.83 -17.89 -2.67
CA SER A 236 -5.45 -17.66 -1.27
C SER A 236 -4.71 -16.33 -1.09
N ALA A 237 -3.87 -15.95 -2.05
CA ALA A 237 -3.18 -14.66 -2.04
C ALA A 237 -4.15 -13.48 -2.18
N ALA A 238 -5.14 -13.56 -3.07
CA ALA A 238 -6.18 -12.55 -3.24
C ALA A 238 -6.99 -12.36 -1.95
N ALA A 239 -7.41 -13.47 -1.33
CA ALA A 239 -8.09 -13.42 -0.04
C ALA A 239 -7.25 -12.74 1.05
N ARG A 240 -5.94 -13.02 1.14
CA ARG A 240 -5.03 -12.34 2.08
C ARG A 240 -4.93 -10.85 1.81
N VAL A 241 -4.68 -10.45 0.56
CA VAL A 241 -4.57 -9.04 0.17
C VAL A 241 -5.86 -8.28 0.47
N ALA A 242 -7.02 -8.87 0.19
CA ALA A 242 -8.33 -8.30 0.51
C ALA A 242 -8.53 -8.14 2.03
N LEU A 243 -8.18 -9.15 2.84
CA LEU A 243 -8.23 -9.06 4.31
C LEU A 243 -7.31 -7.98 4.86
N GLU A 244 -6.10 -7.85 4.33
CA GLU A 244 -5.16 -6.79 4.71
C GLU A 244 -5.68 -5.41 4.36
N ARG A 245 -6.42 -5.27 3.27
CA ARG A 245 -7.08 -4.02 2.85
C ARG A 245 -8.42 -3.76 3.53
N ALA A 246 -8.88 -4.68 4.39
CA ALA A 246 -10.20 -4.67 5.02
C ALA A 246 -11.37 -4.69 4.02
N GLU A 247 -11.17 -5.28 2.84
CA GLU A 247 -12.17 -5.51 1.80
C GLU A 247 -12.89 -6.85 2.07
N LEU A 248 -13.73 -6.87 3.12
CA LEU A 248 -14.28 -8.12 3.68
C LEU A 248 -15.16 -8.90 2.70
N ASP A 249 -15.93 -8.21 1.88
CA ASP A 249 -16.80 -8.85 0.88
C ASP A 249 -15.96 -9.56 -0.20
N VAL A 250 -14.89 -8.91 -0.67
CA VAL A 250 -13.95 -9.48 -1.65
C VAL A 250 -13.21 -10.67 -1.05
N ALA A 251 -12.75 -10.54 0.20
CA ALA A 251 -12.12 -11.64 0.92
C ALA A 251 -13.09 -12.84 1.05
N ALA A 252 -14.34 -12.60 1.45
CA ALA A 252 -15.35 -13.63 1.61
C ALA A 252 -15.63 -14.37 0.29
N GLU A 253 -15.70 -13.64 -0.83
CA GLU A 253 -15.90 -14.23 -2.16
C GLU A 253 -14.76 -15.18 -2.55
N HIS A 254 -13.51 -14.76 -2.35
CA HIS A 254 -12.35 -15.60 -2.65
C HIS A 254 -12.26 -16.80 -1.72
N ILE A 255 -12.47 -16.61 -0.40
CA ILE A 255 -12.47 -17.69 0.59
C ILE A 255 -13.53 -18.74 0.26
N ALA A 256 -14.73 -18.34 -0.17
CA ALA A 256 -15.80 -19.26 -0.51
C ALA A 256 -15.40 -20.24 -1.63
N LYS A 257 -14.59 -19.78 -2.59
CA LYS A 257 -14.11 -20.53 -3.76
C LYS A 257 -12.87 -21.40 -3.47
N LEU A 258 -12.24 -21.29 -2.30
CA LEU A 258 -11.11 -22.13 -1.91
C LEU A 258 -11.55 -23.57 -1.54
N PRO A 259 -10.68 -24.58 -1.74
CA PRO A 259 -10.94 -25.93 -1.27
C PRO A 259 -11.00 -25.99 0.26
N GLU A 260 -11.74 -26.96 0.80
CA GLU A 260 -11.80 -27.19 2.26
C GLU A 260 -10.47 -27.76 2.75
N ASN A 261 -9.60 -26.87 3.23
CA ASN A 261 -8.28 -27.18 3.77
C ASN A 261 -7.94 -26.25 4.97
N PRO A 262 -6.83 -26.50 5.68
CA PRO A 262 -6.44 -25.67 6.83
C PRO A 262 -6.25 -24.18 6.47
N GLU A 263 -5.75 -23.88 5.27
CA GLU A 263 -5.54 -22.50 4.82
C GLU A 263 -6.87 -21.73 4.69
N LYS A 264 -7.90 -22.34 4.09
CA LYS A 264 -9.25 -21.76 4.02
C LYS A 264 -9.81 -21.48 5.41
N ARG A 265 -9.61 -22.40 6.36
CA ARG A 265 -10.03 -22.21 7.76
C ARG A 265 -9.31 -21.03 8.42
N LEU A 266 -8.01 -20.86 8.19
CA LEU A 266 -7.24 -19.73 8.71
C LEU A 266 -7.70 -18.39 8.12
N LEU A 267 -7.99 -18.33 6.82
CA LEU A 267 -8.51 -17.11 6.19
C LEU A 267 -9.92 -16.80 6.69
N LYS A 268 -10.77 -17.83 6.81
CA LYS A 268 -12.11 -17.70 7.38
C LYS A 268 -12.09 -17.25 8.84
N SER A 269 -11.16 -17.76 9.65
CA SER A 269 -11.03 -17.33 11.05
C SER A 269 -10.64 -15.85 11.16
N GLN A 270 -9.77 -15.36 10.26
CA GLN A 270 -9.44 -13.93 10.19
C GLN A 270 -10.65 -13.09 9.80
N LEU A 271 -11.43 -13.50 8.79
CA LEU A 271 -12.66 -12.83 8.39
C LEU A 271 -13.67 -12.76 9.54
N LEU A 272 -13.98 -13.90 10.17
CA LEU A 272 -14.90 -13.99 11.31
C LEU A 272 -14.46 -13.10 12.47
N ARG A 273 -13.16 -12.97 12.69
CA ARG A 273 -12.60 -12.13 13.75
C ARG A 273 -12.80 -10.64 13.49
N ILE A 274 -12.66 -10.20 12.24
CA ILE A 274 -12.93 -8.81 11.86
C ILE A 274 -14.44 -8.53 11.93
N ASP A 275 -15.28 -9.50 11.55
CA ASP A 275 -16.74 -9.42 11.62
C ASP A 275 -17.27 -9.46 13.08
N GLY A 276 -16.49 -10.01 14.01
CA GLY A 276 -16.76 -9.99 15.45
C GLY A 276 -17.20 -11.32 16.06
N ASP A 277 -17.28 -12.40 15.28
CA ASP A 277 -17.59 -13.75 15.75
C ASP A 277 -16.33 -14.45 16.27
N LEU A 278 -15.88 -14.05 17.48
CA LEU A 278 -14.61 -14.51 18.05
C LEU A 278 -14.60 -16.00 18.39
N ASP A 279 -15.73 -16.56 18.82
CA ASP A 279 -15.84 -17.96 19.22
C ASP A 279 -15.65 -18.86 18.00
N LYS A 280 -16.40 -18.61 16.91
CA LYS A 280 -16.22 -19.37 15.66
C LYS A 280 -14.85 -19.12 15.04
N ALA A 281 -14.33 -17.89 15.12
CA ALA A 281 -12.98 -17.60 14.65
C ALA A 281 -11.94 -18.46 15.38
N ASN A 282 -12.04 -18.60 16.71
CA ASN A 282 -11.12 -19.42 17.49
C ASN A 282 -11.29 -20.92 17.18
N GLU A 283 -12.52 -21.40 17.00
CA GLU A 283 -12.78 -22.80 16.63
C GLU A 283 -12.18 -23.18 15.26
N GLU A 284 -12.36 -22.32 14.24
CA GLU A 284 -11.80 -22.57 12.91
C GLU A 284 -10.27 -22.52 12.93
N GLU A 285 -9.69 -21.59 13.71
CA GLU A 285 -8.25 -21.44 13.88
C GLU A 285 -7.62 -22.65 14.59
N GLU A 286 -8.24 -23.16 15.67
CA GLU A 286 -7.76 -24.34 16.39
C GLU A 286 -7.80 -25.60 15.52
N LYS A 287 -8.91 -25.80 14.80
CA LYS A 287 -9.05 -26.92 13.85
C LYS A 287 -7.98 -26.85 12.77
N ALA A 288 -7.79 -25.67 12.16
CA ALA A 288 -6.78 -25.47 11.13
C ALA A 288 -5.38 -25.83 11.63
N ILE A 289 -4.98 -25.32 12.79
CA ILE A 289 -3.64 -25.57 13.35
C ILE A 289 -3.42 -27.06 13.62
N SER A 290 -4.44 -27.78 14.09
CA SER A 290 -4.34 -29.23 14.33
C SER A 290 -4.17 -30.07 13.06
N GLU A 291 -4.56 -29.53 11.90
CA GLU A 291 -4.48 -30.19 10.60
C GLU A 291 -3.21 -29.82 9.81
N LEU A 292 -2.46 -28.80 10.24
CA LEU A 292 -1.21 -28.36 9.61
C LEU A 292 -0.05 -29.31 9.89
N ASP A 293 0.96 -29.25 9.02
CA ASP A 293 2.25 -29.89 9.22
C ASP A 293 3.10 -29.18 10.29
N ASP A 294 4.26 -29.74 10.63
CA ASP A 294 5.16 -29.20 11.65
C ASP A 294 5.52 -27.72 11.40
N GLU A 295 5.82 -27.36 10.16
CA GLU A 295 6.13 -25.98 9.79
C GLU A 295 4.92 -25.05 9.97
N GLY A 296 3.74 -25.45 9.50
CA GLY A 296 2.50 -24.70 9.68
C GLY A 296 2.15 -24.55 11.16
N GLN A 297 2.25 -25.60 11.97
CA GLN A 297 2.00 -25.55 13.41
C GLN A 297 2.96 -24.59 14.12
N LEU A 298 4.25 -24.58 13.74
CA LEU A 298 5.24 -23.66 14.27
C LEU A 298 4.90 -22.20 13.97
N ARG A 299 4.58 -21.90 12.70
CA ARG A 299 4.31 -20.54 12.24
C ARG A 299 3.00 -20.00 12.80
N TYR A 300 1.91 -20.75 12.63
CA TYR A 300 0.56 -20.31 13.00
C TYR A 300 0.29 -20.44 14.50
N GLY A 301 0.81 -21.49 15.16
CA GLY A 301 0.63 -21.69 16.61
C GLY A 301 1.15 -20.51 17.43
N LEU A 302 2.36 -20.03 17.11
CA LEU A 302 2.90 -18.83 17.77
C LEU A 302 2.16 -17.55 17.36
N ALA A 303 1.76 -17.42 16.09
CA ALA A 303 1.03 -16.25 15.61
C ALA A 303 -0.29 -16.04 16.36
N VAL A 304 -1.00 -17.12 16.71
CA VAL A 304 -2.21 -17.06 17.55
C VAL A 304 -1.92 -16.49 18.93
N ILE A 305 -0.88 -16.98 19.60
CA ILE A 305 -0.50 -16.49 20.93
C ILE A 305 -0.12 -15.01 20.85
N VAL A 306 0.70 -14.63 19.86
CA VAL A 306 1.10 -13.22 19.65
C VAL A 306 -0.11 -12.33 19.35
N ARG A 307 -1.07 -12.79 18.55
CA ARG A 307 -2.33 -12.08 18.28
C ARG A 307 -3.12 -11.85 19.57
N LYS A 308 -3.25 -12.87 20.43
CA LYS A 308 -3.90 -12.71 21.74
C LYS A 308 -3.16 -11.71 22.63
N ILE A 309 -1.82 -11.71 22.62
CA ILE A 309 -1.02 -10.70 23.33
C ILE A 309 -1.30 -9.29 22.79
N ASP A 310 -1.41 -9.13 21.47
CA ASP A 310 -1.67 -7.83 20.84
C ASP A 310 -3.10 -7.33 21.05
N ASP A 311 -4.07 -8.24 21.24
CA ASP A 311 -5.47 -7.92 21.55
C ASP A 311 -5.71 -7.69 23.05
N ASN A 312 -4.75 -7.04 23.72
CA ASN A 312 -4.92 -6.60 25.11
C ASN A 312 -4.43 -5.17 25.31
N MET A 313 -5.11 -4.44 26.20
CA MET A 313 -4.71 -3.08 26.54
C MET A 313 -3.35 -3.08 27.25
N PRO A 314 -2.43 -2.15 26.90
CA PRO A 314 -1.15 -2.05 27.58
C PRO A 314 -1.32 -1.86 29.09
N ARG A 315 -0.61 -2.68 29.88
CA ARG A 315 -0.54 -2.61 31.35
C ARG A 315 -1.83 -2.85 32.13
N GLN A 316 -2.87 -3.36 31.48
CA GLN A 316 -4.16 -3.64 32.11
C GLN A 316 -4.42 -5.14 32.24
N TRP A 317 -3.37 -5.96 32.20
CA TRP A 317 -3.49 -7.41 32.23
C TRP A 317 -3.76 -7.90 33.64
N SER A 318 -4.78 -8.74 33.78
CA SER A 318 -4.96 -9.52 35.00
C SER A 318 -3.88 -10.61 35.09
N ILE A 319 -3.59 -11.04 36.32
CA ILE A 319 -2.66 -12.15 36.58
C ILE A 319 -3.18 -13.45 35.93
N ASP A 320 -4.50 -13.65 35.92
CA ASP A 320 -5.13 -14.86 35.37
C ASP A 320 -5.02 -14.92 33.84
N GLU A 321 -5.26 -13.81 33.14
CA GLU A 321 -5.05 -13.72 31.68
C GLU A 321 -3.59 -13.97 31.30
N ALA A 322 -2.66 -13.37 32.05
CA ALA A 322 -1.23 -13.56 31.83
C ALA A 322 -0.83 -15.03 32.04
N ASN A 323 -1.32 -15.67 33.10
CA ASN A 323 -1.04 -17.08 33.38
C ASN A 323 -1.63 -18.02 32.32
N LEU A 324 -2.83 -17.73 31.80
CA LEU A 324 -3.43 -18.50 30.73
C LEU A 324 -2.56 -18.48 29.47
N LEU A 325 -2.09 -17.29 29.05
CA LEU A 325 -1.22 -17.14 27.89
C LEU A 325 0.17 -17.75 28.10
N LEU A 326 0.72 -17.69 29.31
CA LEU A 326 1.96 -18.38 29.64
C LEU A 326 1.79 -19.90 29.53
N GLN A 327 0.67 -20.46 30.00
CA GLN A 327 0.37 -21.90 29.85
C GLN A 327 0.21 -22.31 28.39
N GLU A 328 -0.47 -21.50 27.56
CA GLU A 328 -0.55 -21.75 26.12
C GLU A 328 0.83 -21.73 25.46
N LEU A 329 1.69 -20.79 25.85
CA LEU A 329 3.05 -20.70 25.35
C LEU A 329 3.93 -21.87 25.79
N ASP A 330 3.79 -22.33 27.03
CA ASP A 330 4.49 -23.52 27.53
C ASP A 330 4.04 -24.79 26.79
N LYS A 331 2.75 -24.91 26.46
CA LYS A 331 2.22 -26.00 25.61
C LYS A 331 2.83 -25.96 24.21
N PHE A 332 2.83 -24.78 23.57
CA PHE A 332 3.44 -24.58 22.26
C PHE A 332 4.94 -24.92 22.27
N GLU A 333 5.69 -24.45 23.27
CA GLU A 333 7.12 -24.75 23.37
C GLU A 333 7.41 -26.24 23.61
N SER A 334 6.51 -26.93 24.33
CA SER A 334 6.62 -28.36 24.60
C SER A 334 6.31 -29.21 23.37
N SER A 335 5.52 -28.70 22.42
CA SER A 335 5.20 -29.39 21.17
C SER A 335 6.19 -29.13 20.03
N LEU A 336 7.25 -28.32 20.25
CA LEU A 336 8.19 -27.97 19.18
C LEU A 336 9.01 -29.19 18.73
N PRO A 337 9.03 -29.51 17.43
CA PRO A 337 9.84 -30.60 16.90
C PRO A 337 11.34 -30.30 17.05
N SER A 338 12.08 -31.17 17.73
CA SER A 338 13.49 -30.93 18.11
C SER A 338 14.43 -30.70 16.93
N GLU A 339 14.19 -31.40 15.82
CA GLU A 339 15.09 -31.44 14.65
C GLU A 339 14.67 -30.48 13.52
N HIS A 340 13.57 -29.75 13.69
CA HIS A 340 13.06 -28.84 12.66
C HIS A 340 13.86 -27.53 12.61
N GLN A 341 14.17 -27.05 11.40
CA GLN A 341 14.98 -25.84 11.18
C GLN A 341 14.38 -24.58 11.80
N LEU A 342 13.04 -24.48 11.84
CA LEU A 342 12.31 -23.34 12.42
C LEU A 342 12.20 -23.38 13.95
N THR A 343 12.62 -24.46 14.62
CA THR A 343 12.47 -24.60 16.07
C THR A 343 13.33 -23.59 16.87
N PRO A 344 14.61 -23.35 16.57
CA PRO A 344 15.38 -22.33 17.29
C PRO A 344 14.83 -20.90 17.12
N PRO A 345 14.44 -20.44 15.91
CA PRO A 345 13.72 -19.18 15.74
C PRO A 345 12.40 -19.14 16.53
N ALA A 346 11.59 -20.20 16.49
CA ALA A 346 10.31 -20.27 17.21
C ALA A 346 10.51 -20.15 18.73
N ARG A 347 11.53 -20.80 19.31
CA ARG A 347 11.88 -20.65 20.74
C ARG A 347 12.29 -19.23 21.09
N THR A 348 13.02 -18.56 20.21
CA THR A 348 13.43 -17.17 20.43
C THR A 348 12.21 -16.25 20.41
N ALA A 349 11.32 -16.42 19.43
CA ALA A 349 10.09 -15.66 19.33
C ALA A 349 9.13 -15.95 20.50
N ALA A 350 9.05 -17.19 20.97
CA ALA A 350 8.33 -17.57 22.19
C ALA A 350 8.92 -16.90 23.43
N ALA A 351 10.24 -16.84 23.58
CA ALA A 351 10.88 -16.09 24.67
C ALA A 351 10.55 -14.59 24.61
N ILE A 352 10.52 -13.98 23.42
CA ILE A 352 10.09 -12.58 23.25
C ILE A 352 8.62 -12.41 23.66
N ALA A 353 7.73 -13.31 23.25
CA ALA A 353 6.32 -13.30 23.66
C ALA A 353 6.17 -13.41 25.18
N ARG A 354 6.91 -14.33 25.81
CA ARG A 354 6.96 -14.50 27.27
C ARG A 354 7.41 -13.22 27.99
N PHE A 355 8.45 -12.57 27.48
CA PHE A 355 8.92 -11.29 28.00
C PHE A 355 7.81 -10.22 27.93
N ARG A 356 7.07 -10.15 26.82
CA ARG A 356 5.96 -9.21 26.66
C ARG A 356 4.83 -9.47 27.66
N ILE A 357 4.47 -10.74 27.88
CA ILE A 357 3.43 -11.12 28.86
C ILE A 357 3.86 -10.70 30.28
N HIS A 358 5.11 -10.97 30.67
CA HIS A 358 5.63 -10.55 31.97
C HIS A 358 5.64 -9.03 32.14
N LEU A 359 6.05 -8.27 31.12
CA LEU A 359 5.99 -6.81 31.18
C LEU A 359 4.54 -6.29 31.30
N ALA A 360 3.61 -6.87 30.54
CA ALA A 360 2.23 -6.43 30.52
C ALA A 360 1.48 -6.71 31.84
N SER A 361 1.88 -7.78 32.54
CA SER A 361 1.38 -8.18 33.86
C SER A 361 2.17 -7.60 35.04
N ASN A 362 3.05 -6.62 34.80
CA ASN A 362 3.92 -5.99 35.81
C ASN A 362 4.83 -6.98 36.58
N SER A 363 5.17 -8.12 35.98
CA SER A 363 6.11 -9.10 36.52
C SER A 363 7.55 -8.78 36.11
N GLU A 364 8.15 -7.77 36.76
CA GLU A 364 9.51 -7.31 36.45
C GLU A 364 10.55 -8.44 36.58
N LEU A 365 10.42 -9.25 37.64
CA LEU A 365 11.32 -10.39 37.88
C LEU A 365 11.24 -11.43 36.74
N GLY A 366 10.04 -11.71 36.23
CA GLY A 366 9.84 -12.61 35.10
C GLY A 366 10.47 -12.07 33.83
N ALA A 367 10.23 -10.79 33.52
CA ALA A 367 10.80 -10.12 32.36
C ALA A 367 12.35 -10.08 32.40
N LYS A 368 12.95 -9.76 33.56
CA LYS A 368 14.41 -9.77 33.76
C LYS A 368 15.01 -11.14 33.52
N LYS A 369 14.43 -12.21 34.07
CA LYS A 369 14.91 -13.58 33.87
C LYS A 369 14.95 -13.98 32.39
N VAL A 370 13.90 -13.64 31.63
CA VAL A 370 13.86 -13.91 30.19
C VAL A 370 14.92 -13.09 29.46
N LEU A 371 15.07 -11.80 29.78
CA LEU A 371 16.07 -10.93 29.18
C LEU A 371 17.51 -11.40 29.45
N GLU A 372 17.81 -11.84 30.68
CA GLU A 372 19.12 -12.38 31.07
C GLU A 372 19.44 -13.65 30.27
N ARG A 373 18.46 -14.55 30.11
CA ARG A 373 18.61 -15.76 29.29
C ARG A 373 18.85 -15.43 27.82
N LEU A 374 18.13 -14.47 27.24
CA LEU A 374 18.37 -14.04 25.86
C LEU A 374 19.74 -13.35 25.72
N THR A 375 20.13 -12.56 26.72
CA THR A 375 21.44 -11.89 26.76
C THR A 375 22.59 -12.90 26.82
N SER A 376 22.44 -14.02 27.56
CA SER A 376 23.50 -15.04 27.63
C SER A 376 23.66 -15.82 26.31
N ILE A 377 22.59 -15.92 25.51
CA ILE A 377 22.61 -16.62 24.21
C ILE A 377 23.12 -15.72 23.09
N ALA A 378 22.53 -14.53 22.92
CA ALA A 378 22.81 -13.63 21.79
C ALA A 378 23.83 -12.53 22.10
N GLY A 379 24.14 -12.31 23.39
CA GLY A 379 25.02 -11.25 23.85
C GLY A 379 24.30 -9.90 24.08
N PRO A 380 24.94 -8.97 24.79
CA PRO A 380 24.32 -7.70 25.22
C PRO A 380 24.20 -6.65 24.10
N ARG A 381 24.85 -6.85 22.95
CA ARG A 381 24.84 -5.95 21.80
C ARG A 381 23.87 -6.39 20.70
N ASP A 382 23.25 -7.55 20.84
CA ASP A 382 22.24 -8.02 19.90
C ASP A 382 21.07 -7.01 19.82
N PRO A 383 20.58 -6.64 18.61
CA PRO A 383 19.53 -5.65 18.45
C PRO A 383 18.23 -6.00 19.19
N ILE A 384 17.84 -7.28 19.21
CA ILE A 384 16.64 -7.73 19.92
C ILE A 384 16.86 -7.55 21.43
N VAL A 385 17.98 -8.05 21.97
CA VAL A 385 18.31 -7.90 23.39
C VAL A 385 18.35 -6.43 23.81
N ARG A 386 18.93 -5.54 22.99
CA ARG A 386 18.97 -4.10 23.24
C ARG A 386 17.56 -3.49 23.29
N ARG A 387 16.69 -3.86 22.34
CA ARG A 387 15.29 -3.37 22.29
C ARG A 387 14.47 -3.87 23.47
N LEU A 388 14.61 -5.15 23.86
CA LEU A 388 13.94 -5.70 25.03
C LEU A 388 14.41 -5.03 26.32
N ARG A 389 15.72 -4.79 26.48
CA ARG A 389 16.26 -4.02 27.61
C ARG A 389 15.68 -2.63 27.65
N LEU A 390 15.70 -1.91 26.53
CA LEU A 390 15.12 -0.56 26.46
C LEU A 390 13.62 -0.56 26.78
N ARG A 391 12.87 -1.60 26.36
CA ARG A 391 11.44 -1.75 26.70
C ARG A 391 11.22 -2.00 28.19
N LEU A 392 12.10 -2.77 28.84
CA LEU A 392 12.11 -2.95 30.30
C LEU A 392 12.45 -1.64 31.01
N ASP A 393 13.47 -0.91 30.56
CA ASP A 393 13.86 0.41 31.10
C ASP A 393 12.67 1.37 30.99
N CYS A 394 12.01 1.44 29.82
CA CYS A 394 10.81 2.24 29.62
C CYS A 394 9.69 1.85 30.56
N ALA A 395 9.55 0.55 30.86
CA ALA A 395 8.49 0.08 31.72
C ALA A 395 8.67 0.53 33.19
N ASN A 396 9.92 0.69 33.61
CA ASN A 396 10.27 1.04 34.98
C ASN A 396 10.77 2.49 35.12
N ALA A 397 10.64 3.29 34.06
CA ALA A 397 11.23 4.62 33.97
C ALA A 397 10.69 5.56 35.05
N ASP A 398 11.61 6.18 35.79
CA ASP A 398 11.29 7.31 36.66
C ASP A 398 11.23 8.63 35.86
N GLU A 399 10.75 9.71 36.48
CA GLU A 399 10.61 11.02 35.84
C GLU A 399 11.96 11.59 35.33
N ASN A 400 13.08 11.27 35.99
CA ASN A 400 14.41 11.76 35.64
C ASN A 400 15.01 11.03 34.43
N GLU A 401 14.59 9.78 34.20
CA GLU A 401 15.07 8.93 33.12
C GLU A 401 14.34 9.18 31.78
N ILE A 402 13.14 9.78 31.79
CA ILE A 402 12.30 9.95 30.60
C ILE A 402 13.06 10.63 29.45
N ALA A 403 13.78 11.72 29.72
CA ALA A 403 14.49 12.46 28.68
C ALA A 403 15.62 11.64 28.05
N LEU A 404 16.36 10.88 28.87
CA LEU A 404 17.42 9.99 28.41
C LEU A 404 16.86 8.83 27.57
N LEU A 405 15.76 8.22 28.03
CA LEU A 405 15.11 7.12 27.32
C LEU A 405 14.52 7.59 25.99
N ALA A 406 13.87 8.75 25.96
CA ALA A 406 13.38 9.34 24.72
C ALA A 406 14.51 9.55 23.70
N ALA A 407 15.66 10.07 24.12
CA ALA A 407 16.83 10.23 23.25
C ALA A 407 17.39 8.88 22.76
N ARG A 408 17.43 7.86 23.62
CA ARG A 408 17.82 6.48 23.23
C ARG A 408 16.86 5.86 22.22
N ILE A 409 15.56 6.14 22.34
CA ILE A 409 14.52 5.70 21.42
C ILE A 409 14.67 6.41 20.07
N GLU A 410 14.91 7.73 20.06
CA GLU A 410 15.12 8.49 18.82
C GLU A 410 16.30 7.95 17.99
N ALA A 411 17.32 7.38 18.65
CA ALA A 411 18.47 6.73 18.01
C ALA A 411 18.19 5.31 17.48
N GLU A 412 16.99 4.74 17.65
CA GLU A 412 16.61 3.47 17.01
C GLU A 412 16.40 3.68 15.50
N PRO A 413 17.15 2.98 14.64
CA PRO A 413 17.06 3.17 13.18
C PRO A 413 15.73 2.68 12.60
N GLU A 414 15.18 1.60 13.14
CA GLU A 414 13.91 1.03 12.69
C GLU A 414 12.73 1.91 13.12
N ILE A 415 12.07 2.55 12.16
CA ILE A 415 10.94 3.48 12.39
C ILE A 415 9.83 2.82 13.23
N VAL A 416 9.48 1.58 12.88
CA VAL A 416 8.39 0.83 13.53
C VAL A 416 8.75 0.51 14.97
N GLU A 417 9.98 0.04 15.23
CA GLU A 417 10.43 -0.26 16.58
C GLU A 417 10.60 1.00 17.43
N ARG A 418 11.10 2.10 16.84
CA ARG A 418 11.16 3.40 17.48
C ARG A 418 9.78 3.85 17.96
N CYS A 419 8.75 3.74 17.11
CA CYS A 419 7.37 4.07 17.49
C CYS A 419 6.85 3.13 18.60
N ARG A 420 7.07 1.81 18.49
CA ARG A 420 6.67 0.83 19.53
C ARG A 420 7.30 1.13 20.89
N LEU A 421 8.59 1.47 20.92
CA LEU A 421 9.30 1.83 22.16
C LEU A 421 8.78 3.15 22.74
N LEU A 422 8.55 4.16 21.90
CA LEU A 422 8.00 5.44 22.33
C LEU A 422 6.59 5.27 22.92
N HIS A 423 5.72 4.51 22.26
CA HIS A 423 4.39 4.19 22.77
C HIS A 423 4.47 3.45 24.11
N SER A 424 5.39 2.48 24.24
CA SER A 424 5.63 1.77 25.50
C SER A 424 6.08 2.71 26.63
N LEU A 425 6.93 3.69 26.34
CA LEU A 425 7.33 4.71 27.32
C LEU A 425 6.13 5.59 27.70
N ILE A 426 5.34 6.06 26.74
CA ILE A 426 4.14 6.87 27.00
C ILE A 426 3.10 6.11 27.83
N ASP A 427 2.88 4.84 27.54
CA ASP A 427 1.96 3.99 28.29
C ASP A 427 2.44 3.70 29.71
N SER A 428 3.75 3.82 29.95
CA SER A 428 4.29 3.64 31.29
C SER A 428 4.02 4.80 32.25
N GLN A 429 3.76 5.98 31.71
CA GLN A 429 3.66 7.21 32.48
C GLN A 429 2.20 7.55 32.76
N SER A 430 1.89 7.87 34.01
CA SER A 430 0.55 8.35 34.41
C SER A 430 0.30 9.78 33.91
N GLN A 431 1.32 10.63 33.99
CA GLN A 431 1.32 12.00 33.48
C GLN A 431 2.40 12.16 32.39
N LEU A 432 2.06 12.89 31.34
CA LEU A 432 2.97 13.08 30.21
C LEU A 432 3.73 14.40 30.35
N SER A 433 5.06 14.32 30.40
CA SER A 433 5.90 15.51 30.43
C SER A 433 5.90 16.23 29.07
N PRO A 434 6.13 17.56 29.03
CA PRO A 434 6.22 18.30 27.77
C PRO A 434 7.26 17.74 26.80
N ALA A 435 8.37 17.21 27.33
CA ALA A 435 9.43 16.57 26.53
C ALA A 435 8.93 15.30 25.82
N LEU A 436 8.13 14.48 26.53
CA LEU A 436 7.58 13.24 25.99
C LEU A 436 6.48 13.52 24.95
N ILE A 437 5.65 14.53 25.19
CA ILE A 437 4.67 15.02 24.21
C ILE A 437 5.39 15.51 22.95
N ALA A 438 6.45 16.32 23.09
CA ALA A 438 7.21 16.79 21.94
C ALA A 438 7.87 15.65 21.15
N ALA A 439 8.37 14.61 21.82
CA ALA A 439 8.91 13.41 21.16
C ALA A 439 7.81 12.65 20.40
N PHE A 440 6.62 12.51 20.99
CA PHE A 440 5.46 11.94 20.33
C PHE A 440 5.06 12.72 19.08
N GLU A 441 4.96 14.05 19.16
CA GLU A 441 4.62 14.90 18.02
C GLU A 441 5.62 14.76 16.87
N ARG A 442 6.92 14.70 17.16
CA ARG A 442 7.94 14.41 16.13
C ARG A 442 7.74 13.04 15.48
N SER A 443 7.37 12.02 16.26
CA SER A 443 7.15 10.66 15.74
C SER A 443 5.99 10.59 14.74
N ARG A 444 5.01 11.50 14.83
CA ARG A 444 3.85 11.57 13.92
C ARG A 444 4.23 11.97 12.50
N LEU A 445 5.36 12.67 12.33
CA LEU A 445 5.87 13.07 11.01
C LEU A 445 6.38 11.86 10.19
N THR A 446 6.58 10.71 10.84
CA THR A 446 7.00 9.50 10.15
C THR A 446 5.79 8.62 9.82
N PRO A 447 5.61 8.23 8.54
CA PRO A 447 4.52 7.35 8.13
C PRO A 447 4.65 5.97 8.78
N LEU A 448 3.51 5.35 9.05
CA LEU A 448 3.41 3.97 9.51
C LEU A 448 2.80 3.10 8.39
N PRO A 449 3.03 1.78 8.38
CA PRO A 449 2.53 0.90 7.32
C PRO A 449 1.03 0.57 7.52
N GLU A 450 0.15 1.53 7.26
CA GLU A 450 -1.31 1.46 7.53
C GLU A 450 -2.04 0.34 6.77
N HIS A 451 -1.44 -0.18 5.70
CA HIS A 451 -1.98 -1.29 4.91
C HIS A 451 -1.78 -2.65 5.58
N THR A 452 -0.85 -2.78 6.53
CA THR A 452 -0.62 -4.03 7.27
C THR A 452 -1.44 -4.07 8.56
N ILE A 453 -1.84 -5.26 9.01
CA ILE A 453 -2.50 -5.47 10.30
C ILE A 453 -1.64 -4.91 11.45
N SER A 454 -0.33 -5.19 11.43
CA SER A 454 0.60 -4.72 12.46
C SER A 454 0.74 -3.21 12.49
N GLY A 455 0.77 -2.56 11.32
CA GLY A 455 0.82 -1.11 11.20
C GLY A 455 -0.48 -0.44 11.64
N ARG A 456 -1.64 -1.02 11.32
CA ARG A 456 -2.94 -0.54 11.84
C ARG A 456 -3.02 -0.61 13.36
N ARG A 457 -2.56 -1.70 13.98
CA ARG A 457 -2.47 -1.79 15.46
C ARG A 457 -1.58 -0.70 16.04
N LEU A 458 -0.45 -0.40 15.39
CA LEU A 458 0.45 0.65 15.83
C LEU A 458 -0.16 2.05 15.66
N LEU A 459 -0.90 2.28 14.56
CA LEU A 459 -1.65 3.50 14.32
C LEU A 459 -2.81 3.66 15.31
N ALA A 460 -3.52 2.57 15.64
CA ALA A 460 -4.55 2.56 16.66
C ALA A 460 -3.97 2.98 18.02
N ALA A 461 -2.82 2.41 18.42
CA ALA A 461 -2.12 2.83 19.62
C ALA A 461 -1.72 4.32 19.59
N ARG A 462 -1.33 4.86 18.43
CA ARG A 462 -1.04 6.30 18.24
C ARG A 462 -2.29 7.15 18.50
N TRP A 463 -3.44 6.76 17.95
CA TRP A 463 -4.72 7.46 18.17
C TRP A 463 -5.18 7.42 19.63
N ARG A 464 -5.03 6.27 20.29
CA ARG A 464 -5.26 6.16 21.74
C ARG A 464 -4.36 7.11 22.55
N ILE A 465 -3.10 7.26 22.16
CA ILE A 465 -2.18 8.21 22.81
C ILE A 465 -2.61 9.66 22.53
N ILE A 466 -3.03 9.98 21.31
CA ILE A 466 -3.58 11.31 20.98
C ILE A 466 -4.75 11.64 21.91
N ALA A 467 -5.65 10.69 22.16
CA ALA A 467 -6.77 10.90 23.09
C ALA A 467 -6.34 11.22 24.53
N ARG A 468 -5.15 10.79 24.95
CA ARG A 468 -4.58 11.12 26.27
C ARG A 468 -3.95 12.51 26.31
N ILE A 469 -3.46 13.01 25.17
CA ILE A 469 -2.76 14.29 25.06
C ILE A 469 -3.74 15.44 24.80
N ASP A 470 -4.71 15.22 23.90
CA ASP A 470 -5.71 16.20 23.48
C ASP A 470 -7.09 15.82 24.00
N SER A 471 -7.45 16.35 25.18
CA SER A 471 -8.75 16.09 25.80
C SER A 471 -9.93 16.61 24.98
N ALA A 472 -9.74 17.63 24.14
CA ALA A 472 -10.82 18.21 23.35
C ALA A 472 -11.25 17.26 22.21
N ASN A 473 -10.29 16.54 21.61
CA ASN A 473 -10.54 15.59 20.53
C ASN A 473 -10.52 14.12 20.99
N ALA A 474 -10.49 13.87 22.30
CA ALA A 474 -10.28 12.52 22.84
C ALA A 474 -11.30 11.49 22.36
N ILE A 475 -12.59 11.85 22.28
CA ILE A 475 -13.64 10.93 21.80
C ILE A 475 -13.41 10.57 20.32
N HIS A 476 -13.05 11.55 19.48
CA HIS A 476 -12.76 11.31 18.06
C HIS A 476 -11.53 10.43 17.88
N ALA A 477 -10.46 10.71 18.62
CA ALA A 477 -9.24 9.91 18.60
C ALA A 477 -9.48 8.47 19.10
N LEU A 478 -10.29 8.29 20.14
CA LEU A 478 -10.67 6.94 20.60
C LEU A 478 -11.51 6.19 19.56
N ARG A 479 -12.46 6.85 18.88
CA ARG A 479 -13.25 6.22 17.80
C ARG A 479 -12.37 5.72 16.67
N GLU A 480 -11.37 6.51 16.26
CA GLU A 480 -10.41 6.10 15.24
C GLU A 480 -9.55 4.92 15.71
N SER A 481 -9.09 4.96 16.97
CA SER A 481 -8.38 3.83 17.57
C SER A 481 -9.24 2.55 17.61
N VAL A 482 -10.53 2.66 17.94
CA VAL A 482 -11.48 1.54 17.95
C VAL A 482 -11.64 0.98 16.54
N HIS A 483 -11.91 1.82 15.54
CA HIS A 483 -12.05 1.41 14.15
C HIS A 483 -10.84 0.61 13.67
N LEU A 484 -9.63 1.14 13.87
CA LEU A 484 -8.39 0.48 13.45
C LEU A 484 -8.15 -0.85 14.16
N HIS A 485 -8.49 -0.97 15.45
CA HIS A 485 -8.39 -2.25 16.16
C HIS A 485 -9.40 -3.29 15.65
N LEU A 486 -10.63 -2.88 15.33
CA LEU A 486 -11.65 -3.76 14.76
C LEU A 486 -11.19 -4.36 13.43
N ILE A 487 -10.74 -3.53 12.48
CA ILE A 487 -10.24 -4.00 11.18
C ILE A 487 -8.85 -4.69 11.26
N SER A 488 -8.27 -4.79 12.47
CA SER A 488 -7.06 -5.56 12.76
C SER A 488 -7.33 -6.85 13.52
N GLY A 489 -8.61 -7.18 13.74
CA GLY A 489 -9.05 -8.36 14.48
C GLY A 489 -8.73 -8.31 15.98
N CYS A 490 -8.61 -7.10 16.57
CA CYS A 490 -8.34 -6.87 17.98
C CYS A 490 -9.61 -6.36 18.70
N ARG A 491 -10.58 -7.26 18.88
CA ARG A 491 -11.92 -6.88 19.37
C ARG A 491 -11.92 -6.56 20.86
N ASN A 492 -11.13 -7.27 21.67
CA ASN A 492 -11.12 -7.04 23.11
C ASN A 492 -10.60 -5.64 23.45
N VAL A 493 -9.53 -5.19 22.78
CA VAL A 493 -9.01 -3.82 22.94
C VAL A 493 -10.01 -2.79 22.43
N ALA A 494 -10.64 -3.05 21.29
CA ALA A 494 -11.65 -2.16 20.72
C ALA A 494 -12.82 -1.95 21.68
N ASP A 495 -13.36 -3.03 22.28
CA ASP A 495 -14.48 -2.94 23.21
C ASP A 495 -14.10 -2.20 24.51
N GLN A 496 -12.87 -2.40 25.02
CA GLN A 496 -12.36 -1.65 26.16
C GLN A 496 -12.22 -0.15 25.87
N LEU A 497 -11.71 0.21 24.68
CA LEU A 497 -11.57 1.60 24.25
C LEU A 497 -12.94 2.26 24.00
N LEU A 498 -13.89 1.52 23.46
CA LEU A 498 -15.27 1.98 23.28
C LEU A 498 -15.93 2.26 24.62
N ALA A 499 -15.76 1.37 25.61
CA ALA A 499 -16.23 1.59 26.96
C ALA A 499 -15.58 2.83 27.60
N ASN A 500 -14.28 3.06 27.36
CA ASN A 500 -13.61 4.28 27.83
C ASN A 500 -14.18 5.53 27.17
N ALA A 501 -14.42 5.53 25.85
CA ALA A 501 -15.04 6.64 25.15
C ALA A 501 -16.45 6.96 25.67
N HIS A 502 -17.25 5.94 25.98
CA HIS A 502 -18.58 6.12 26.58
C HIS A 502 -18.54 6.75 27.98
N ARG A 503 -17.51 6.46 28.79
CA ARG A 503 -17.36 7.09 30.12
C ARG A 503 -16.98 8.57 30.05
N MET A 504 -16.55 9.06 28.88
CA MET A 504 -16.17 10.47 28.67
C MET A 504 -17.32 11.35 28.18
N ILE A 505 -18.47 10.73 27.84
CA ILE A 505 -19.74 11.39 27.51
C ILE A 505 -20.55 11.53 28.80
#